data_AF-A0A9E1QD66-F1
#
_entry.id   AF-A0A9E1QD66-F1
#
_cell.length_a   1.000
_cell.length_b   1.000
_cell.length_c   1.000
_cell.angle_alpha   90.00
_cell.angle_beta   90.00
_cell.angle_gamma   90.00
#
_symmetry.space_group_name_H-M   'P 1'
#
loop_
_entity.id
_entity.type
_entity.pdbx_description
1 polymer ?
#
loop_
_entity_poly.entity_id
_entity_poly.type
_entity_poly.pdbx_seq_one_letter_code
_entity_poly.pdbx_strand_id
1 'polypeptide(L)' 'MKIIIINGPNLNLLGKREPNVYGTDSFEDYFESLQHKYSTIDFFYFQSNIEGEIIDKLHEVGFNYDGIILNAA' A
#
# COMPACT_ATOMS: atom_id res chain seq x y z
N MET A 1 14.52 0.02 -8.67
CA MET A 1 14.26 -0.81 -7.47
C MET A 1 12.75 -0.90 -7.32
N LYS A 2 12.19 -2.09 -7.23
CA LYS A 2 10.74 -2.34 -7.14
C LYS A 2 10.34 -2.59 -5.70
N ILE A 3 9.47 -1.75 -5.18
CA ILE A 3 8.90 -1.90 -3.84
C ILE A 3 7.39 -2.02 -3.96
N ILE A 4 6.79 -3.01 -3.30
CA ILE A 4 5.34 -3.11 -3.17
C ILE A 4 4.89 -2.74 -1.76
N ILE A 5 3.85 -1.93 -1.67
CA ILE A 5 3.13 -1.62 -0.44
C ILE A 5 1.88 -2.50 -0.39
N ILE A 6 1.77 -3.35 0.62
CA ILE A 6 0.61 -4.23 0.84
C ILE A 6 -0.15 -3.71 2.05
N ASN A 7 -1.39 -3.28 1.83
CA ASN A 7 -2.29 -2.75 2.83
C ASN A 7 -3.35 -3.79 3.18
N GLY A 8 -3.48 -4.09 4.47
CA GLY A 8 -4.47 -5.00 5.01
C GLY A 8 -5.88 -4.40 5.10
N PRO A 9 -6.75 -5.08 5.86
CA PRO A 9 -8.16 -4.71 5.97
C PRO A 9 -8.42 -3.28 6.44
N ASN A 10 -9.53 -2.71 6.00
CA ASN A 10 -10.06 -1.39 6.35
C ASN A 10 -9.21 -0.18 5.89
N LEU A 11 -8.00 -0.38 5.35
CA LEU A 11 -7.16 0.70 4.85
C LEU A 11 -7.68 1.34 3.55
N ASN A 12 -8.59 0.67 2.84
CA ASN A 12 -9.38 1.28 1.76
C ASN A 12 -10.34 2.38 2.24
N LEU A 13 -10.52 2.53 3.56
CA LEU A 13 -11.37 3.55 4.17
C LEU A 13 -10.57 4.77 4.66
N LEU A 14 -9.24 4.81 4.45
CA LEU A 14 -8.43 6.00 4.69
C LEU A 14 -8.99 7.19 3.89
N GLY A 15 -9.05 8.37 4.51
CA GLY A 15 -9.69 9.56 3.95
C GLY A 15 -11.23 9.57 4.00
N LYS A 16 -11.90 8.43 4.25
CA LYS A 16 -13.38 8.33 4.33
C LYS A 16 -13.92 8.11 5.74
N ARG A 17 -13.13 7.53 6.65
CA ARG A 17 -13.47 7.39 8.08
C ARG A 17 -12.66 8.39 8.90
N GLU A 18 -13.34 9.13 9.76
CA GLU A 18 -12.75 10.01 10.79
C GLU A 18 -11.61 10.91 10.27
N PRO A 19 -11.89 11.89 9.39
CA PRO A 19 -10.86 12.76 8.77
C PRO A 19 -9.99 13.52 9.78
N ASN A 20 -10.45 13.71 11.01
CA ASN A 20 -9.68 14.33 12.10
C ASN A 20 -8.57 13.43 12.66
N VAL A 21 -8.61 12.12 12.41
CA VAL A 21 -7.64 11.13 12.92
C VAL A 21 -6.72 10.63 11.81
N TYR A 22 -7.25 10.41 10.60
CA TYR A 22 -6.52 9.78 9.49
C TYR A 22 -6.08 10.73 8.37
N GLY A 23 -6.41 12.02 8.48
CA GLY A 23 -6.18 13.01 7.42
C GLY A 23 -7.24 12.95 6.32
N THR A 24 -7.29 13.99 5.49
CA THR A 24 -8.20 14.09 4.34
C THR A 24 -7.67 13.43 3.08
N ASP A 25 -6.37 13.10 3.08
CA ASP A 25 -5.68 12.64 1.89
C ASP A 25 -5.99 11.15 1.69
N SER A 26 -6.40 10.81 0.47
CA SER A 26 -6.59 9.42 0.10
C SER A 26 -5.22 8.71 0.05
N PHE A 27 -5.23 7.37 0.11
CA PHE A 27 -3.98 6.62 -0.06
C PHE A 27 -3.38 6.90 -1.45
N GLU A 28 -4.23 7.13 -2.45
CA GLU A 28 -3.86 7.48 -3.81
C GLU A 28 -3.10 8.82 -3.87
N ASP A 29 -3.59 9.86 -3.19
CA ASP A 29 -2.90 11.16 -3.14
C ASP A 29 -1.52 11.05 -2.47
N TYR A 30 -1.46 10.29 -1.36
CA TYR A 30 -0.18 10.00 -0.70
C TYR A 30 0.76 9.19 -1.61
N PHE A 31 0.22 8.21 -2.34
CA PHE A 31 0.99 7.33 -3.21
C PHE A 31 1.62 8.11 -4.36
N GLU A 32 0.91 9.04 -4.99
CA GLU A 32 1.48 9.93 -6.01
C GLU A 32 2.63 10.78 -5.44
N SER A 33 2.43 11.39 -4.28
CA SER A 33 3.47 12.17 -3.59
C SER A 33 4.71 11.31 -3.26
N LEU A 34 4.50 10.06 -2.82
CA LEU A 34 5.56 9.11 -2.54
C LEU A 34 6.37 8.76 -3.81
N GLN A 35 5.69 8.49 -4.92
CA GLN A 35 6.32 8.25 -6.22
C GLN A 35 7.13 9.45 -6.70
N HIS A 36 6.60 10.67 -6.55
CA HIS A 36 7.32 11.89 -6.89
C HIS A 36 8.55 12.12 -6.01
N LYS A 37 8.45 11.84 -4.71
CA LYS A 37 9.54 12.05 -3.74
C LYS A 37 10.71 11.09 -3.96
N TYR A 38 10.45 9.87 -4.43
CA TYR A 38 11.49 8.88 -4.70
C TYR A 38 11.37 8.35 -6.15
N SER A 39 11.57 9.24 -7.12
CA SER A 39 11.41 8.96 -8.55
C SER A 39 12.33 7.88 -9.14
N THR A 40 13.34 7.43 -8.41
CA THR A 40 14.23 6.32 -8.79
C THR A 40 13.74 4.95 -8.31
N ILE A 41 12.64 4.91 -7.56
CA ILE A 41 12.01 3.72 -7.03
C ILE A 41 10.67 3.50 -7.74
N ASP A 42 10.46 2.29 -8.24
CA ASP A 42 9.19 1.87 -8.79
C ASP A 42 8.31 1.35 -7.66
N PHE A 43 7.38 2.18 -7.20
CA PHE A 43 6.39 1.75 -6.21
C PHE A 43 5.17 1.12 -6.86
N PHE A 44 4.69 0.07 -6.22
CA PHE A 44 3.44 -0.61 -6.49
C PHE A 44 2.64 -0.69 -5.19
N TYR A 45 1.33 -0.78 -5.28
CA TYR A 45 0.52 -1.04 -4.10
C TYR A 45 -0.54 -2.10 -4.36
N PHE A 46 -0.95 -2.76 -3.29
CA PHE A 46 -2.05 -3.70 -3.24
C PHE A 46 -2.79 -3.52 -1.92
N GLN A 47 -4.12 -3.56 -1.95
CA GLN A 47 -4.94 -3.54 -0.75
C GLN A 47 -5.95 -4.68 -0.81
N SER A 48 -6.14 -5.38 0.30
CA SER A 48 -7.25 -6.32 0.43
C SER A 48 -7.78 -6.37 1.87
N ASN A 49 -9.08 -6.66 1.97
CA ASN A 49 -9.75 -6.96 3.24
C ASN A 49 -9.73 -8.46 3.58
N ILE A 50 -9.16 -9.30 2.72
CA ILE A 50 -9.15 -10.76 2.84
C ILE A 50 -7.71 -11.21 3.12
N GLU A 51 -7.51 -11.85 4.28
CA GLU A 51 -6.19 -12.35 4.68
C GLU A 51 -5.55 -13.26 3.62
N GLY A 52 -6.35 -14.16 3.03
CA GLY A 52 -5.88 -15.06 1.97
C GLY A 52 -5.29 -14.32 0.77
N GLU A 53 -5.91 -13.23 0.31
CA GLU A 53 -5.41 -12.45 -0.82
C GLU A 53 -4.10 -11.70 -0.50
N ILE A 54 -3.92 -11.30 0.76
CA ILE A 54 -2.66 -10.69 1.23
C ILE A 54 -1.54 -11.74 1.20
N ILE A 55 -1.82 -12.96 1.69
CA ILE A 55 -0.87 -14.07 1.66
C ILE A 55 -0.54 -14.45 0.21
N ASP A 56 -1.54 -14.54 -0.66
CA ASP A 56 -1.35 -14.82 -2.08
C ASP A 56 -0.49 -13.75 -2.75
N LYS A 57 -0.74 -12.47 -2.45
CA LYS A 57 0.08 -11.38 -2.97
C LYS A 57 1.52 -11.46 -2.45
N LEU A 58 1.74 -11.76 -1.17
CA LEU A 58 3.08 -11.93 -0.59
C LEU A 58 3.87 -13.04 -1.31
N HIS A 59 3.23 -14.17 -1.62
CA HIS A 59 3.85 -15.25 -2.38
C HIS A 59 4.12 -14.87 -3.84
N GLU A 60 3.21 -14.13 -4.49
CA GLU A 60 3.37 -13.64 -5.86
C GLU A 60 4.57 -12.69 -6.00
N VAL A 61 4.75 -11.78 -5.03
CA VAL A 61 5.75 -10.70 -5.12
C VAL A 61 7.14 -11.12 -4.65
N GLY A 62 7.25 -12.17 -3.83
CA GLY A 62 8.51 -12.63 -3.25
C GLY A 62 9.60 -13.00 -4.27
N PHE A 63 9.25 -13.13 -5.56
CA PHE A 63 10.18 -13.46 -6.64
C PHE A 63 10.52 -12.29 -7.58
N ASN A 64 9.77 -11.20 -7.54
CA ASN A 64 9.80 -10.15 -8.57
C ASN A 64 10.05 -8.73 -8.03
N TYR A 65 10.07 -8.56 -6.71
CA TYR A 65 10.23 -7.27 -6.04
C TYR A 65 11.47 -7.26 -5.15
N ASP A 66 12.11 -6.10 -5.04
CA ASP A 66 13.29 -5.90 -4.22
C ASP A 66 12.92 -5.70 -2.73
N GLY A 67 11.67 -5.32 -2.44
CA GLY A 67 11.18 -5.12 -1.08
C GLY A 67 9.66 -5.06 -0.95
N ILE A 68 9.18 -5.33 0.26
CA ILE A 68 7.76 -5.33 0.64
C ILE A 68 7.59 -4.43 1.86
N ILE A 69 6.64 -3.50 1.79
CA ILE A 69 6.17 -2.70 2.93
C ILE A 69 4.76 -3.21 3.25
N LEU A 70 4.58 -3.83 4.42
CA LEU A 70 3.30 -4.40 4.83
C LEU A 70 2.68 -3.56 5.96
N ASN A 71 1.46 -3.07 5.73
CA ASN A 71 0.61 -2.49 6.76
C ASN A 71 -0.57 -3.44 7.01
N ALA A 72 -0.37 -4.42 7.90
CA ALA A 72 -1.32 -5.51 8.17
C ALA A 72 -2.37 -5.16 9.25
N ALA A 73 -2.86 -3.91 9.26
CA ALA A 73 -3.82 -3.39 10.22
C ALA A 73 -5.09 -4.26 10.39
#